data_AF-A0A2N3FFM5-F1
#
_entry.id   AF-A0A2N3FFM5-F1
#
_cell.length_a   1.000
_cell.length_b   1.000
_cell.length_c   1.000
_cell.angle_alpha   90.00
_cell.angle_beta   90.00
_cell.angle_gamma   90.00
#
_symmetry.space_group_name_H-M   'P 1'
#
loop_
_entity.id
_entity.type
_entity.pdbx_description
1 polymer ?
#
loop_
_entity_poly.entity_id
_entity_poly.type
_entity_poly.pdbx_seq_one_letter_code
_entity_poly.pdbx_strand_id
1 'polypeptide(L)'
;MRSGTRAAAVVVALVLVSATLMGCGSSSTDTGTGGTEAVPVPGTGTGVVGDGAALVESKCTACHNLERVDAATKDLVGWQTTITRMVQQNGAVITPEEQSAIALYLSNR
;
A
#
# COMPACT_ATOMS: atom_id res chain seq x y z
N MET A 1 -1.66 1.51 46.25
CA MET A 1 -0.84 0.59 47.06
C MET A 1 -1.35 -0.84 46.88
N ARG A 2 -0.46 -1.70 46.37
CA ARG A 2 -0.39 -3.19 46.40
C ARG A 2 -1.65 -4.00 46.72
N SER A 3 -2.18 -4.66 45.69
CA SER A 3 -2.77 -6.02 45.70
C SER A 3 -2.79 -6.51 44.25
N GLY A 4 -1.81 -7.21 43.69
CA GLY A 4 -0.84 -8.11 44.29
C GLY A 4 -1.22 -9.57 43.98
N THR A 5 -0.61 -10.09 42.92
CA THR A 5 -0.10 -11.47 42.84
C THR A 5 -1.03 -12.69 42.73
N ARG A 6 -2.36 -12.60 42.81
CA ARG A 6 -3.20 -13.84 42.75
C ARG A 6 -3.77 -14.24 41.38
N ALA A 7 -4.16 -13.31 40.52
CA ALA A 7 -4.79 -13.69 39.23
C ALA A 7 -3.78 -14.07 38.14
N ALA A 8 -2.56 -13.53 38.20
CA ALA A 8 -1.49 -13.78 37.23
C ALA A 8 -1.01 -15.25 37.21
N ALA A 9 -1.28 -16.03 38.25
CA ALA A 9 -0.87 -17.44 38.33
C ALA A 9 -1.82 -18.42 37.58
N VAL A 10 -3.08 -18.03 37.30
CA VAL A 10 -4.05 -18.93 36.68
C VAL A 10 -3.96 -18.92 35.15
N VAL A 11 -3.62 -17.78 34.55
CA VAL A 11 -3.60 -17.65 33.08
C VAL A 11 -2.30 -18.21 32.46
N VAL A 12 -1.21 -18.22 33.21
CA VAL A 12 0.10 -18.78 32.76
C VAL A 12 0.06 -20.31 32.61
N ALA A 13 -0.90 -21.00 33.26
CA ALA A 13 -1.04 -22.45 33.15
C ALA A 13 -1.77 -22.93 31.87
N LEU A 14 -2.38 -22.02 31.08
CA LEU A 14 -3.08 -22.35 29.82
C LEU A 14 -2.18 -22.23 28.58
N VAL A 15 -0.87 -22.09 28.77
CA VAL A 15 0.15 -21.88 27.71
C VAL A 15 0.75 -23.20 27.17
N LEU A 16 0.37 -24.41 27.62
CA LEU A 16 1.23 -25.59 27.41
C LEU A 16 0.66 -26.85 26.71
N VAL A 17 -0.48 -26.83 25.97
CA VAL A 17 -0.91 -28.06 25.25
C VAL A 17 -1.64 -27.81 23.93
N SER A 18 -1.01 -27.23 22.90
CA SER A 18 -1.49 -27.37 21.49
C SER A 18 -0.41 -27.15 20.42
N ALA A 19 0.85 -27.48 20.72
CA ALA A 19 1.89 -27.56 19.70
C ALA A 19 1.91 -28.98 19.09
N THR A 20 1.17 -29.21 18.00
CA THR A 20 1.37 -30.37 17.12
C THR A 20 1.16 -30.00 15.64
N LEU A 21 2.24 -29.51 15.03
CA LEU A 21 2.83 -29.98 13.76
C LEU A 21 1.88 -30.55 12.70
N MET A 22 1.67 -29.83 11.58
CA MET A 22 1.41 -30.45 10.28
C MET A 22 2.01 -29.60 9.16
N GLY A 23 3.23 -29.95 8.76
CA GLY A 23 3.91 -29.44 7.57
C GLY A 23 4.40 -30.59 6.70
N CYS A 24 3.94 -30.61 5.44
CA CYS A 24 4.45 -31.19 4.18
C CYS A 24 3.25 -31.15 3.22
N GLY A 25 3.24 -30.65 1.99
CA GLY A 25 4.27 -30.43 0.99
C GLY A 25 3.72 -30.89 -0.37
N SER A 26 3.48 -29.95 -1.28
CA SER A 26 3.53 -30.04 -2.76
C SER A 26 2.47 -30.78 -3.60
N SER A 27 1.75 -29.96 -4.39
CA SER A 27 1.51 -30.04 -5.85
C SER A 27 0.82 -31.23 -6.50
N SER A 28 -0.31 -30.95 -7.16
CA SER A 28 -0.56 -31.40 -8.54
C SER A 28 -1.48 -30.42 -9.28
N THR A 29 -0.95 -29.95 -10.39
CA THR A 29 -1.55 -29.22 -11.51
C THR A 29 -2.70 -30.00 -12.15
N ASP A 30 -3.77 -29.31 -12.58
CA ASP A 30 -4.43 -29.56 -13.88
C ASP A 30 -5.30 -28.33 -14.26
N THR A 31 -4.89 -27.48 -15.21
CA THR A 31 -5.04 -27.54 -16.68
C THR A 31 -6.43 -27.16 -17.21
N GLY A 32 -6.52 -25.93 -17.72
CA GLY A 32 -7.10 -25.67 -19.04
C GLY A 32 -8.50 -25.05 -19.12
N THR A 33 -8.56 -23.76 -19.44
CA THR A 33 -9.39 -23.26 -20.55
C THR A 33 -8.77 -21.95 -21.07
N GLY A 34 -8.50 -21.95 -22.37
CA GLY A 34 -7.69 -20.94 -23.05
C GLY A 34 -8.35 -19.58 -23.22
N GLY A 35 -7.48 -18.58 -23.31
CA GLY A 35 -7.76 -17.21 -23.70
C GLY A 35 -6.44 -16.47 -23.88
N THR A 36 -5.97 -16.45 -25.12
CA THR A 36 -4.89 -15.62 -25.70
C THR A 36 -4.17 -14.65 -24.76
N GLU A 37 -2.93 -15.03 -24.45
CA GLU A 37 -1.72 -14.19 -24.36
C GLU A 37 -1.92 -12.66 -24.40
N ALA A 38 -2.08 -12.06 -23.24
CA ALA A 38 -1.50 -10.74 -22.98
C ALA A 38 -0.24 -10.98 -22.15
N VAL A 39 0.92 -10.63 -22.70
CA VAL A 39 2.21 -10.69 -22.00
C VAL A 39 2.09 -9.90 -20.68
N PRO A 40 2.19 -10.53 -19.49
CA PRO A 40 2.33 -9.76 -18.27
C PRO A 40 3.73 -9.15 -18.29
N VAL A 41 3.83 -7.87 -18.63
CA VAL A 41 5.04 -7.09 -18.39
C VAL A 41 5.32 -7.11 -16.89
N PRO A 42 6.50 -7.54 -16.42
CA PRO A 42 6.85 -7.47 -15.02
C PRO A 42 7.17 -6.02 -14.68
N GLY A 43 6.13 -5.22 -14.42
CA GLY A 43 6.21 -3.94 -13.73
C GLY A 43 6.13 -4.12 -12.21
N THR A 44 6.77 -5.17 -11.67
CA THR A 44 6.73 -5.48 -10.24
C THR A 44 7.79 -4.67 -9.51
N GLY A 45 7.44 -3.43 -9.19
CA GLY A 45 8.09 -2.61 -8.18
C GLY A 45 7.11 -2.16 -7.08
N THR A 46 5.99 -2.87 -6.90
CA THR A 46 4.96 -2.52 -5.89
C THR A 46 5.04 -3.49 -4.71
N GLY A 47 6.11 -3.34 -3.93
CA GLY A 47 6.10 -3.73 -2.54
C GLY A 47 5.95 -2.47 -1.71
N VAL A 48 4.86 -2.37 -0.94
CA VAL A 48 4.51 -1.33 0.05
C VAL A 48 4.19 0.12 -0.38
N VAL A 49 4.45 0.56 -1.61
CA VAL A 49 3.96 1.87 -2.10
C VAL A 49 2.57 1.68 -2.74
N GLY A 50 1.55 2.42 -2.28
CA GLY A 50 0.18 2.28 -2.78
C GLY A 50 0.05 2.56 -4.29
N ASP A 51 -1.01 2.02 -4.91
CA ASP A 51 -1.34 2.32 -6.31
C ASP A 51 -1.50 3.84 -6.52
N GLY A 52 -0.96 4.36 -7.62
CA GLY A 52 -0.90 5.80 -7.87
C GLY A 52 -2.27 6.47 -7.94
N ALA A 53 -3.30 5.79 -8.47
CA ALA A 53 -4.67 6.31 -8.49
C ALA A 53 -5.26 6.37 -7.08
N ALA A 54 -5.07 5.30 -6.29
CA ALA A 54 -5.52 5.27 -4.90
C ALA A 54 -4.81 6.31 -4.02
N LEU A 55 -3.52 6.58 -4.29
CA LEU A 55 -2.78 7.64 -3.62
C LEU A 55 -3.30 9.04 -3.99
N VAL A 56 -3.65 9.29 -5.25
CA VAL A 56 -4.28 10.56 -5.65
C VAL A 56 -5.60 10.76 -4.90
N GLU A 57 -6.47 9.76 -4.92
CA GLU A 57 -7.78 9.83 -4.23
C GLU A 57 -7.63 10.07 -2.74
N SER A 58 -6.70 9.37 -2.07
CA SER A 58 -6.55 9.48 -0.61
C SER A 58 -5.77 10.72 -0.15
N LYS A 59 -4.72 11.11 -0.88
CA LYS A 59 -3.81 12.20 -0.46
C LYS A 59 -4.26 13.56 -0.98
N CYS A 60 -4.75 13.64 -2.21
CA CYS A 60 -5.07 14.91 -2.84
C CYS A 60 -6.46 15.42 -2.43
N THR A 61 -7.36 14.54 -1.97
CA THR A 61 -8.69 14.96 -1.48
C THR A 61 -8.72 15.42 -0.03
N ALA A 62 -7.62 15.24 0.72
CA ALA A 62 -7.55 15.57 2.14
C ALA A 62 -7.76 17.06 2.45
N CYS A 63 -7.49 17.95 1.48
CA CYS A 63 -7.59 19.41 1.66
C CYS A 63 -8.53 20.11 0.66
N HIS A 64 -8.79 19.52 -0.51
CA HIS A 64 -9.67 20.06 -1.55
C HIS A 64 -10.11 18.95 -2.52
N ASN A 65 -11.09 19.19 -3.38
CA ASN A 65 -11.48 18.21 -4.42
C ASN A 65 -10.40 18.05 -5.52
N LEU A 66 -10.58 17.09 -6.44
CA LEU A 66 -9.62 16.81 -7.51
C LEU A 66 -9.71 17.72 -8.74
N GLU A 67 -10.61 18.70 -8.77
CA GLU A 67 -10.85 19.54 -9.97
C GLU A 67 -9.57 20.16 -10.53
N ARG A 68 -8.66 20.63 -9.65
CA ARG A 68 -7.38 21.22 -10.05
C ARG A 68 -6.38 20.19 -10.59
N VAL A 69 -6.46 18.95 -10.12
CA VAL A 69 -5.60 17.84 -10.54
C VAL A 69 -6.07 17.33 -11.90
N ASP A 70 -7.39 17.26 -12.11
CA ASP A 70 -7.99 16.78 -13.37
C ASP A 70 -7.96 17.82 -14.49
N ALA A 71 -7.98 19.11 -14.15
CA ALA A 71 -7.82 20.18 -15.13
C ALA A 71 -6.36 20.38 -15.60
N ALA A 72 -5.39 19.67 -15.02
CA ALA A 72 -3.98 19.85 -15.31
C ALA A 72 -3.39 18.67 -16.08
N THR A 73 -2.63 18.98 -17.14
CA THR A 73 -1.75 18.03 -17.83
C THR A 73 -0.32 18.49 -17.63
N LYS A 74 0.53 17.62 -17.09
CA LYS A 74 1.94 17.88 -16.83
C LYS A 74 2.74 16.62 -17.09
N ASP A 75 4.02 16.80 -17.42
CA ASP A 75 4.97 15.70 -17.43
C ASP A 75 5.35 15.28 -16.00
N LEU A 76 6.16 14.22 -15.89
CA LEU A 76 6.59 13.67 -14.60
C LEU A 76 7.25 14.74 -13.70
N VAL A 77 8.14 15.56 -14.27
CA VAL A 77 8.87 16.61 -13.53
C VAL A 77 7.91 17.71 -13.06
N GLY A 78 6.95 18.11 -13.90
CA GLY A 78 5.93 19.08 -13.54
C GLY A 78 5.01 18.59 -12.42
N TRP A 79 4.66 17.30 -12.41
CA TRP A 79 3.89 16.70 -11.32
C TRP A 79 4.70 16.59 -10.03
N GLN A 80 5.95 16.12 -10.08
CA GLN A 80 6.83 16.08 -8.91
C GLN A 80 6.99 17.47 -8.26
N THR A 81 7.17 18.50 -9.08
CA THR A 81 7.26 19.90 -8.62
C THR A 81 5.96 20.34 -7.94
N THR A 82 4.81 19.99 -8.52
CA THR A 82 3.49 20.34 -7.97
C THR A 82 3.25 19.65 -6.63
N ILE A 83 3.54 18.35 -6.52
CA ILE A 83 3.35 17.57 -5.31
C ILE A 83 4.33 18.04 -4.22
N THR A 84 5.59 18.31 -4.56
CA THR A 84 6.57 18.91 -3.64
C THR A 84 6.06 20.21 -3.07
N ARG A 85 5.45 21.08 -3.90
CA ARG A 85 4.82 22.31 -3.43
C ARG A 85 3.68 22.04 -2.45
N MET A 86 2.84 21.04 -2.69
CA MET A 86 1.77 20.65 -1.75
C MET A 86 2.31 20.18 -0.41
N VAL A 87 3.41 19.42 -0.41
CA VAL A 87 4.07 18.99 0.83
C VAL A 87 4.67 20.19 1.56
N GLN A 88 5.50 20.98 0.88
CA GLN A 88 6.32 22.02 1.52
C GLN A 88 5.54 23.28 1.90
N GLN A 89 4.56 23.69 1.09
CA GLN A 89 3.83 24.95 1.28
C GLN A 89 2.42 24.75 1.84
N ASN A 90 1.83 23.57 1.62
CA ASN A 90 0.45 23.30 2.03
C ASN A 90 0.34 22.19 3.10
N GLY A 91 1.46 21.59 3.51
CA GLY A 91 1.49 20.60 4.59
C GLY A 91 0.88 19.24 4.23
N ALA A 92 0.82 18.89 2.94
CA ALA A 92 0.35 17.56 2.54
C ALA A 92 1.28 16.46 3.09
N VAL A 93 0.70 15.43 3.70
CA VAL A 93 1.45 14.32 4.29
C VAL A 93 1.62 13.20 3.25
N ILE A 94 2.66 13.35 2.42
CA ILE A 94 2.97 12.44 1.30
C ILE A 94 4.46 12.08 1.35
N THR A 95 4.78 10.79 1.50
CA THR A 95 6.17 10.32 1.57
C THR A 95 6.88 10.45 0.22
N PRO A 96 8.22 10.50 0.15
CA PRO A 96 8.94 10.58 -1.13
C PRO A 96 8.58 9.46 -2.13
N GLU A 97 8.32 8.26 -1.63
CA GLU A 97 7.90 7.11 -2.43
C GLU A 97 6.49 7.31 -2.99
N GLU A 98 5.55 7.76 -2.14
CA GLU A 98 4.19 8.10 -2.57
C GLU A 98 4.19 9.24 -3.59
N GLN A 99 5.02 10.28 -3.40
CA GLN A 99 5.15 11.39 -4.35
C GLN A 99 5.59 10.88 -5.73
N SER A 100 6.55 9.95 -5.76
CA SER A 100 7.05 9.35 -7.00
C SER A 100 5.97 8.52 -7.69
N ALA A 101 5.23 7.70 -6.94
CA ALA A 101 4.13 6.90 -7.47
C ALA A 101 2.97 7.77 -8.00
N ILE A 102 2.57 8.80 -7.26
CA ILE A 102 1.55 9.77 -7.68
C ILE A 102 2.00 10.49 -8.96
N ALA A 103 3.24 10.99 -8.99
CA ALA A 103 3.73 11.74 -10.14
C ALA A 103 3.78 10.88 -11.41
N LEU A 104 4.23 9.62 -11.29
CA LEU A 104 4.28 8.67 -12.39
C LEU A 104 2.87 8.33 -12.92
N TYR A 105 1.92 8.12 -12.03
CA TYR A 105 0.53 7.89 -12.42
C TYR A 105 -0.06 9.11 -13.12
N LEU A 106 0.07 10.30 -12.54
CA LEU A 106 -0.51 11.53 -13.09
C LEU A 106 0.12 11.95 -14.44
N SER A 107 1.38 11.57 -14.72
CA SER A 107 2.01 11.86 -16.01
C SER A 107 1.63 10.89 -17.13
N ASN A 108 1.06 9.73 -16.80
CA ASN A 108 0.74 8.66 -17.74
C ASN A 108 -0.76 8.43 -17.94
N ARG A 109 -1.62 9.26 -17.35
CA ARG A 109 -3.08 9.15 -17.43
C ARG A 109 -3.69 10.04 -18.49
#